data_AF-A0A7Y0H1J9-F1
#
_entry.id   AF-A0A7Y0H1J9-F1
#
_cell.length_a   1.000
_cell.length_b   1.000
_cell.length_c   1.000
_cell.angle_alpha   90.00
_cell.angle_beta   90.00
_cell.angle_gamma   90.00
#
_symmetry.space_group_name_H-M   'P 1'
#
loop_
_entity.id
_entity.type
_entity.pdbx_description
1 polymer ?
#
loop_
_entity_poly.entity_id
_entity_poly.type
_entity_poly.pdbx_seq_one_letter_code
_entity_poly.pdbx_strand_id
1 'polypeptide(L)' 'MAILWPSFLTACVASGLLFSLIDPEQLVLLDYRIELSNLGVYTIGFFVFWLLGAISSGLTVLLSTVSK' A
#
# COMPACT_ATOMS: atom_id res chain seq x y z
N MET A 1 1.33 -17.48 -4.07
CA MET A 1 2.62 -16.79 -4.21
C MET A 1 2.71 -15.87 -5.42
N ALA A 2 2.10 -16.20 -6.57
CA ALA A 2 2.16 -15.35 -7.76
C ALA A 2 1.57 -13.93 -7.60
N ILE A 3 0.71 -13.70 -6.61
CA ILE A 3 0.07 -12.39 -6.36
C ILE A 3 0.72 -11.68 -5.18
N LEU A 4 0.70 -12.32 -4.00
CA LEU A 4 1.14 -11.72 -2.73
C LEU A 4 2.61 -11.28 -2.73
N TRP A 5 3.50 -12.05 -3.38
CA TRP A 5 4.94 -11.76 -3.36
C TRP A 5 5.32 -10.60 -4.31
N PRO A 6 4.89 -10.59 -5.59
CA PRO A 6 5.10 -9.42 -6.44
C PRO A 6 4.44 -8.15 -5.91
N SER A 7 3.22 -8.23 -5.35
CA SER A 7 2.56 -7.06 -4.77
C SER A 7 3.31 -6.51 -3.56
N PHE A 8 3.95 -7.37 -2.76
CA PHE A 8 4.78 -6.98 -1.63
C PHE A 8 5.99 -6.14 -2.08
N LEU A 9 6.72 -6.61 -3.10
CA LEU A 9 7.89 -5.90 -3.63
C LEU A 9 7.49 -4.55 -4.22
N THR A 10 6.41 -4.49 -4.99
CA THR A 10 5.87 -3.24 -5.52
C THR A 10 5.46 -2.29 -4.40
N ALA A 11 4.88 -2.80 -3.32
CA ALA A 11 4.53 -1.99 -2.15
C ALA A 11 5.76 -1.41 -1.44
N CYS A 12 6.87 -2.16 -1.33
CA CYS A 12 8.13 -1.64 -0.79
C CYS A 12 8.65 -0.46 -1.61
N VAL A 13 8.60 -0.57 -2.94
CA VAL A 13 9.04 0.52 -3.83
C VAL A 13 8.08 1.70 -3.74
N ALA A 14 6.77 1.46 -3.78
CA ALA A 14 5.76 2.51 -3.70
C ALA A 14 5.81 3.26 -2.37
N SER A 15 5.94 2.56 -1.23
CA SER A 15 6.08 3.20 0.08
C SER A 15 7.37 3.98 0.18
N GLY A 16 8.50 3.45 -0.29
CA GLY A 16 9.77 4.16 -0.33
C GLY A 16 9.70 5.45 -1.15
N LEU A 17 9.06 5.41 -2.32
CA LEU A 17 8.86 6.59 -3.16
C LEU A 17 7.90 7.60 -2.53
N LEU A 18 6.74 7.16 -2.04
CA LEU A 18 5.74 8.04 -1.44
C LEU A 18 6.33 8.79 -0.25
N PHE A 19 6.95 8.07 0.69
CA PHE A 19 7.49 8.66 1.91
C PHE A 19 8.81 9.40 1.70
N SER A 20 9.48 9.20 0.57
CA SER A 20 10.59 10.06 0.16
C SER A 20 10.11 11.40 -0.41
N LEU A 21 8.89 11.47 -0.92
CA LEU A 21 8.30 12.68 -1.52
C LEU A 21 7.36 13.42 -0.58
N ILE A 22 6.77 12.71 0.39
CA ILE A 22 5.74 13.22 1.29
C ILE A 22 6.16 12.95 2.73
N ASP A 23 6.31 14.02 3.51
CA ASP A 23 6.64 13.89 4.94
C ASP A 23 5.47 13.28 5.72
N PRO A 24 5.68 12.19 6.46
CA PRO A 24 4.64 11.55 7.27
C PRO A 24 4.10 12.48 8.36
N GLU A 25 4.92 13.39 8.90
CA GLU A 25 4.51 14.35 9.93
C GLU A 25 3.54 15.42 9.42
N GLN A 26 3.47 15.60 8.10
CA GLN A 26 2.56 16.54 7.45
C GLN A 26 1.24 15.89 7.03
N LEU A 27 1.10 14.56 7.18
CA LEU A 27 -0.18 13.88 6.92
C LEU A 27 -1.19 14.25 8.02
N VAL A 28 -2.12 15.13 7.67
CA VAL A 28 -3.32 15.43 8.48
C VAL A 28 -4.45 14.54 7.97
N LEU A 29 -4.89 13.55 8.75
CA LEU A 29 -6.12 12.83 8.46
C LEU A 29 -7.28 13.52 9.20
N LEU A 30 -8.34 13.84 8.46
CA LEU A 30 -9.63 14.21 9.05
C LEU A 30 -9.56 15.44 9.98
N ASP A 31 -8.69 16.40 9.64
CA ASP A 31 -8.45 17.64 10.40
C ASP A 31 -7.78 17.44 11.77
N TYR A 32 -7.44 16.20 12.14
CA TYR A 32 -6.68 15.88 13.34
C TYR A 32 -5.24 15.55 12.98
N ARG A 33 -4.28 16.20 13.67
CA ARG A 33 -2.88 15.85 13.55
C ARG A 33 -2.72 14.47 14.16
N ILE A 34 -2.38 13.48 13.34
CA ILE A 34 -2.34 12.10 13.78
C ILE A 34 -1.21 11.96 14.81
N GLU A 35 -1.52 11.64 16.08
CA GLU A 35 -0.53 11.27 17.09
C GLU A 35 0.01 9.84 16.88
N LEU A 36 0.17 9.42 15.62
CA LEU A 36 0.85 8.18 15.29
C LEU A 36 2.34 8.46 15.19
N SER A 37 3.14 7.59 15.77
CA SER A 37 4.59 7.62 15.54
C SER A 37 4.88 7.51 14.04
N ASN A 38 5.96 8.15 13.59
CA ASN A 38 6.41 8.08 12.19
C ASN A 38 6.47 6.62 11.68
N LEU A 39 6.91 5.69 12.54
CA LEU A 39 6.93 4.26 12.25
C LEU A 39 5.54 3.67 11.98
N GLY A 40 4.53 4.09 12.73
CA GLY A 40 3.14 3.67 12.54
C GLY A 40 2.59 4.10 11.19
N VAL A 41 2.85 5.35 10.78
CA VAL A 41 2.44 5.89 9.47
C VAL A 41 3.08 5.09 8.32
N TYR A 42 4.39 4.84 8.41
CA TYR A 42 5.10 4.05 7.39
C TYR A 42 4.57 2.62 7.26
N THR A 43 4.30 1.99 8.40
CA THR A 43 3.78 0.62 8.44
C THR A 43 2.39 0.57 7.80
N ILE A 44 1.49 1.48 8.17
CA ILE A 44 0.13 1.54 7.61
C ILE A 44 0.19 1.79 6.10
N GLY A 45 0.98 2.76 5.63
CA GLY A 45 1.10 3.05 4.21
C GLY A 45 1.62 1.86 3.40
N PHE A 46 2.63 1.15 3.93
CA PHE A 46 3.12 -0.08 3.32
C PHE A 46 2.02 -1.15 3.17
N PHE A 47 1.27 -1.42 4.25
CA PHE A 47 0.18 -2.40 4.20
C PHE A 47 -0.94 -1.99 3.25
N VAL A 48 -1.27 -0.69 3.18
CA VAL A 48 -2.26 -0.16 2.23
C VAL A 48 -1.81 -0.41 0.79
N PHE A 49 -0.58 -0.06 0.42
CA PHE A 49 -0.08 -0.32 -0.94
C PHE A 49 -0.02 -1.82 -1.25
N TRP A 50 0.41 -2.64 -0.29
CA TRP A 50 0.49 -4.08 -0.47
C TRP A 50 -0.88 -4.72 -0.71
N LEU A 51 -1.86 -4.34 0.10
CA LEU A 51 -3.24 -4.84 -0.02
C LEU A 51 -3.88 -4.38 -1.33
N LEU A 52 -3.71 -3.11 -1.73
CA LEU A 52 -4.20 -2.61 -3.00
C LEU A 52 -3.59 -3.36 -4.20
N GLY A 53 -2.28 -3.60 -4.19
CA GLY A 53 -1.61 -4.39 -5.23
C GLY A 53 -2.09 -5.85 -5.27
N ALA A 54 -2.30 -6.45 -4.10
CA ALA A 54 -2.84 -7.80 -3.99
C ALA A 54 -4.28 -7.90 -4.48
N ILE A 55 -5.14 -6.94 -4.13
CA ILE A 55 -6.54 -6.87 -4.59
C ILE A 55 -6.58 -6.65 -6.10
N SER A 56 -5.82 -5.70 -6.64
CA SER A 56 -5.77 -5.42 -8.08
C SER A 56 -5.40 -6.67 -8.89
N SER A 57 -4.31 -7.32 -8.51
CA SER A 57 -3.85 -8.55 -9.16
C SER A 57 -4.81 -9.73 -8.93
N GLY A 58 -5.42 -9.81 -7.74
CA GLY A 58 -6.44 -10.80 -7.40
C GLY A 58 -7.70 -10.66 -8.27
N LEU A 59 -8.15 -9.43 -8.50
CA LEU A 59 -9.25 -9.11 -9.40
C LEU A 59 -8.90 -9.48 -10.84
N THR A 60 -7.69 -9.17 -11.32
CA THR A 60 -7.23 -9.59 -12.65
C THR A 60 -7.30 -11.09 -12.82
N VAL A 61 -6.81 -11.85 -11.83
CA VAL A 61 -6.88 -13.32 -11.86
C VAL A 61 -8.33 -13.80 -11.85
N LEU A 62 -9.17 -13.28 -10.95
CA LEU A 62 -10.58 -13.65 -10.85
C LEU A 62 -11.31 -13.42 -12.18
N LEU A 63 -11.14 -12.25 -12.79
CA LEU A 63 -11.73 -11.92 -14.09
C LEU A 63 -11.20 -12.86 -15.19
N SER A 64 -9.90 -13.14 -15.20
CA SER A 64 -9.30 -14.06 -16.17
C SER A 64 -9.77 -15.51 -16.02
N THR A 65 -10.19 -15.91 -14.82
CA THR A 65 -10.74 -17.24 -14.54
C THR A 65 -12.23 -17.33 -14.86
N VAL A 66 -12.99 -16.25 -14.65
CA VAL A 66 -14.42 -16.20 -14.96
C VAL A 66 -14.68 -16.07 -16.46
N SER A 67 -13.77 -15.47 -17.20
CA SER A 67 -13.87 -15.33 -18.67
C SER A 67 -13.45 -16.59 -19.45
N LYS A 68 -13.11 -17.68 -18.76
CA LYS A 68 -12.84 -19.00 -19.35
C LYS A 68 -13.99 -19.95 -19.05
#